data_AF-A0A6G0VL85-F1
#
_entry.id   AF-A0A6G0VL85-F1
#
_cell.length_a   1.000
_cell.length_b   1.000
_cell.length_c   1.000
_cell.angle_alpha   90.00
_cell.angle_beta   90.00
_cell.angle_gamma   90.00
#
_symmetry.space_group_name_H-M   'P 1'
#
loop_
_entity.id
_entity.type
_entity.pdbx_description
1 polymer ?
#
loop_
_entity_poly.entity_id
_entity_poly.type
_entity_poly.pdbx_seq_one_letter_code
_entity_poly.pdbx_strand_id
1 'polypeptide(L)' 'SFLESNLNCVWNRSLVEAMQVVKYEGYVSPGVLLLTGDPCSIVVIRVAWCRNVLRPPNSYVITKIPYVNI' A
#
# COMPACT_ATOMS: atom_id res chain seq x y z
N SER A 1 -5.22 -9.89 6.27
CA SER A 1 -5.38 -8.42 6.36
C SER A 1 -4.40 -7.72 5.40
N PHE A 2 -4.52 -6.39 5.17
CA PHE A 2 -3.59 -5.63 4.30
C PHE A 2 -2.14 -5.78 4.75
N LEU A 3 -1.86 -5.62 6.06
CA LEU A 3 -0.52 -5.76 6.62
C LEU A 3 0.03 -7.17 6.42
N GLU A 4 -0.70 -8.22 6.83
CA GLU A 4 -0.25 -9.61 6.66
C GLU A 4 0.06 -9.95 5.20
N SER A 5 -0.74 -9.44 4.25
CA SER A 5 -0.55 -9.72 2.83
C SER A 5 0.76 -9.13 2.30
N ASN A 6 1.17 -7.97 2.82
CA ASN A 6 2.39 -7.26 2.42
C ASN A 6 3.61 -7.62 3.28
N LEU A 7 3.43 -8.15 4.49
CA LEU A 7 4.51 -8.71 5.31
C LEU A 7 5.09 -10.00 4.72
N ASN A 8 4.28 -10.76 3.98
CA ASN A 8 4.73 -11.94 3.23
C ASN A 8 5.50 -11.60 1.93
N CYS A 9 5.87 -10.33 1.74
CA CYS A 9 6.60 -9.86 0.58
C CYS A 9 8.10 -10.22 0.66
N VAL A 10 8.49 -11.35 0.05
CA VAL A 10 9.88 -11.83 0.10
C VAL A 10 10.87 -11.06 -0.78
N TRP A 11 10.38 -10.26 -1.74
CA TRP A 11 11.22 -9.59 -2.75
C TRP A 11 11.70 -8.20 -2.33
N ASN A 12 11.12 -7.60 -1.27
CA ASN A 12 11.47 -6.25 -0.82
C ASN A 12 11.54 -6.18 0.70
N ARG A 13 12.75 -6.34 1.26
CA ARG A 13 12.98 -6.31 2.70
C ARG A 13 12.60 -4.98 3.34
N SER A 14 12.93 -3.85 2.69
CA SER A 14 12.57 -2.53 3.20
C SER A 14 11.06 -2.32 3.28
N LEU A 15 10.30 -2.91 2.35
CA LEU A 15 8.84 -2.89 2.44
C LEU A 15 8.32 -3.72 3.62
N VAL A 16 8.90 -4.89 3.88
CA VAL A 16 8.51 -5.72 5.03
C VAL A 16 8.82 -5.00 6.34
N GLU A 17 10.02 -4.43 6.48
CA GLU A 17 10.43 -3.63 7.64
C GLU A 17 9.48 -2.44 7.86
N ALA A 18 9.17 -1.70 6.81
CA ALA A 18 8.20 -0.61 6.88
C ALA A 18 6.81 -1.10 7.33
N MET A 19 6.34 -2.23 6.79
CA MET A 19 5.04 -2.81 7.17
C MET A 19 4.98 -3.32 8.61
N GLN A 20 6.11 -3.63 9.25
CA GLN A 20 6.17 -4.05 10.65
C GLN A 20 5.99 -2.90 11.63
N VAL A 21 6.40 -1.69 11.25
CA VAL A 21 6.44 -0.52 12.15
C VAL A 21 5.30 0.46 11.93
N VAL A 22 4.60 0.40 10.79
CA VAL A 22 3.43 1.23 10.54
C VAL A 22 2.17 0.61 11.13
N LYS A 23 1.26 1.48 11.56
CA LYS A 23 -0.12 1.15 11.88
C LYS A 23 -1.01 1.43 10.66
N TYR A 24 -1.73 0.40 10.22
CA TYR A 24 -2.74 0.55 9.19
C TYR A 24 -4.06 1.03 9.80
N GLU A 25 -4.53 2.20 9.38
CA GLU A 25 -5.76 2.83 9.89
C GLU A 25 -6.96 2.57 8.96
N GLY A 26 -6.71 2.18 7.70
CA GLY A 26 -7.76 1.89 6.73
C GLY A 26 -7.44 2.39 5.33
N TYR A 27 -8.49 2.53 4.52
CA TYR A 27 -8.38 3.05 3.17
C TYR A 27 -9.66 3.83 2.81
N VAL A 28 -9.55 4.79 1.89
CA VAL A 28 -10.69 5.49 1.29
C VAL A 28 -10.72 5.17 -0.20
N SER A 29 -11.88 4.72 -0.66
CA SER A 29 -12.11 4.45 -2.08
C SER A 29 -12.36 5.75 -2.85
N PRO A 30 -11.78 5.93 -4.06
CA PRO A 30 -10.79 5.10 -4.72
C PRO A 30 -9.38 5.69 -4.54
N GLY A 31 -8.41 4.95 -4.00
CA GLY A 31 -7.00 5.33 -4.14
C GLY A 31 -6.21 5.67 -2.88
N VAL A 32 -6.83 5.77 -1.70
CA VAL A 32 -6.15 6.34 -0.53
C VAL A 32 -5.89 5.27 0.53
N LEU A 33 -4.63 5.12 0.96
CA LEU A 33 -4.25 4.34 2.14
C LEU A 33 -4.05 5.27 3.32
N LEU A 34 -4.59 4.91 4.48
CA LEU A 34 -4.41 5.61 5.73
C LEU A 34 -3.42 4.82 6.61
N LEU A 35 -2.27 5.44 6.88
CA LEU A 35 -1.16 4.84 7.60
C LEU A 35 -0.62 5.84 8.63
N THR A 36 -0.29 5.34 9.82
CA THR A 36 0.42 6.09 10.87
C THR A 36 1.76 5.40 11.10
N GLY A 37 2.87 6.15 11.15
CA GLY A 37 4.20 5.59 11.36
C GLY A 37 5.30 6.61 11.10
N ASP A 38 6.56 6.15 11.12
CA ASP A 38 7.68 7.04 10.84
C ASP A 38 7.71 7.49 9.36
N PRO A 39 8.24 8.69 9.07
CA PRO A 39 8.26 9.22 7.71
C PRO A 39 9.00 8.34 6.69
N CYS A 40 10.06 7.64 7.10
CA CYS A 40 10.85 6.81 6.19
C CYS A 40 10.04 5.59 5.75
N SER A 41 9.38 4.90 6.69
CA SER A 41 8.52 3.76 6.38
C SER A 41 7.32 4.16 5.51
N ILE A 42 6.71 5.31 5.79
CA ILE A 42 5.61 5.84 4.96
C ILE A 42 6.09 6.10 3.52
N VAL A 43 7.30 6.63 3.33
CA VAL A 43 7.86 6.85 1.98
C VAL A 43 8.07 5.52 1.24
N VAL A 44 8.60 4.49 1.89
CA VAL A 44 8.77 3.16 1.27
C VAL A 44 7.43 2.60 0.80
N ILE A 45 6.41 2.66 1.65
CA ILE A 45 5.07 2.16 1.33
C ILE A 45 4.43 2.98 0.21
N ARG A 46 4.59 4.31 0.23
CA ARG A 46 4.10 5.20 -0.83
C ARG A 46 4.68 4.83 -2.20
N VAL A 47 5.99 4.59 -2.27
CA VAL A 47 6.65 4.18 -3.52
C VAL A 47 6.12 2.83 -4.00
N ALA A 48 5.93 1.86 -3.09
CA ALA A 48 5.34 0.57 -3.41
C ALA A 48 3.88 0.69 -3.90
N TRP A 49 3.10 1.59 -3.30
CA TRP A 49 1.73 1.89 -3.72
C TRP A 49 1.68 2.47 -5.14
N CYS A 50 2.47 3.51 -5.42
CA CYS A 50 2.53 4.14 -6.75
C CYS A 50 2.95 3.16 -7.86
N ARG A 51 3.75 2.14 -7.52
CA ARG A 51 4.19 1.10 -8.46
C ARG A 51 3.22 -0.07 -8.59
N ASN A 52 2.09 -0.07 -7.88
CA ASN A 52 1.12 -1.18 -7.84
C ASN A 52 1.73 -2.53 -7.43
N VAL A 53 2.74 -2.51 -6.55
CA VAL A 53 3.42 -3.74 -6.08
C VAL A 53 2.94 -4.18 -4.70
N LEU A 54 2.04 -3.41 -4.07
CA LEU A 54 1.36 -3.78 -2.83
C LEU A 54 0.18 -4.70 -3.12
N ARG A 55 -0.02 -5.69 -2.24
CA ARG A 55 -1.27 -6.45 -2.23
C ARG A 55 -2.37 -5.55 -1.65
N PRO A 56 -3.49 -5.34 -2.37
CA PRO A 56 -4.56 -4.46 -1.92
C PRO A 56 -5.30 -5.07 -0.71
N PRO A 57 -5.95 -4.24 0.12
CA PRO A 57 -6.87 -4.74 1.16
C PRO A 57 -7.98 -5.61 0.54
N ASN A 58 -8.43 -6.67 1.24
CA ASN A 58 -9.61 -7.44 0.84
C ASN A 58 -10.79 -6.47 0.65
N SER A 59 -11.45 -6.52 -0.52
CA SER A 59 -12.48 -5.59 -1.06
C SER A 59 -12.00 -4.35 -1.83
N TYR A 60 -10.69 -4.17 -2.05
CA TYR A 60 -10.18 -3.09 -2.89
C TYR A 60 -9.88 -3.55 -4.32
N VAL A 61 -10.70 -3.11 -5.28
CA VAL A 61 -10.44 -3.25 -6.71
C VAL A 61 -9.73 -1.99 -7.19
N ILE A 62 -8.42 -2.08 -7.47
CA ILE A 62 -7.72 -1.02 -8.22
C ILE A 62 -8.28 -1.02 -9.64
N THR A 63 -9.33 -0.23 -9.87
CA THR A 63 -9.81 0.05 -11.21
C THR A 63 -8.97 1.19 -11.75
N LYS A 64 -8.07 0.87 -12.69
CA LYS A 64 -7.42 1.87 -13.53
C LYS A 64 -8.53 2.71 -14.15
N ILE A 65 -8.55 4.01 -13.89
CA ILE A 65 -9.48 4.94 -14.56
C ILE A 65 -9.16 4.80 -16.05
N PRO A 66 -10.09 4.32 -16.91
CA PRO A 66 -9.84 4.31 -18.34
C PRO A 66 -9.57 5.77 -18.74
N TYR A 67 -8.47 5.98 -19.46
CA TYR A 67 -8.17 7.29 -20.05
C TYR A 67 -9.42 7.79 -20.75
N VAL A 68 -10.03 8.87 -20.23
CA VAL A 68 -11.05 9.61 -20.96
C VAL A 68 -10.29 10.23 -22.13
N ASN A 69 -10.50 9.71 -23.34
CA ASN A 69 -10.07 10.38 -24.56
C ASN A 69 -10.83 11.71 -24.60
N ILE A 70 -10.12 12.80 -24.28
CA ILE A 70 -10.53 14.18 -24.56
C ILE A 70 -10.00 14.53 -25.94
#